data_AF-A0A452HX12-F1
#
_entry.id   AF-A0A452HX12-F1
#
_cell.length_a   1.000
_cell.length_b   1.000
_cell.length_c   1.000
_cell.angle_alpha   90.00
_cell.angle_beta   90.00
_cell.angle_gamma   90.00
#
_symmetry.space_group_name_H-M   'P 1'
#
loop_
_entity.id
_entity.type
_entity.pdbx_description
1 polymer ?
#
loop_
_entity_poly.entity_id
_entity_poly.type
_entity_poly.pdbx_seq_one_letter_code
_entity_poly.pdbx_strand_id
1 'polypeptide(L)' 'MKEVGRGQFGIVQLGKWRALVKVAIKAINEGAMSEDDFIEEAKVMM' A
#
# COMPACT_ATOMS: atom_id res chain seq x y z
N MET A 1 2.51 -1.51 14.17
CA MET A 1 1.43 -1.16 13.21
C MET A 1 0.29 -2.17 13.38
N LYS A 2 -0.97 -1.76 13.19
CA LYS A 2 -2.13 -2.65 13.37
C LYS A 2 -2.66 -3.07 11.99
N GLU A 3 -2.79 -4.37 11.70
CA GLU A 3 -3.48 -4.83 10.50
C GLU A 3 -4.96 -4.40 10.56
N VAL A 4 -5.46 -3.85 9.47
CA VAL A 4 -6.87 -3.42 9.33
C VAL A 4 -7.57 -4.13 8.18
N GLY A 5 -6.85 -4.89 7.36
CA GLY A 5 -7.42 -5.71 6.31
C GLY A 5 -6.36 -6.53 5.56
N ARG A 6 -6.84 -7.49 4.78
CA ARG A 6 -6.04 -8.36 3.92
C ARG A 6 -6.83 -8.69 2.67
N GLY A 7 -6.16 -8.73 1.53
CA GLY A 7 -6.77 -9.08 0.24
C GLY A 7 -5.79 -9.78 -0.69
N GLN A 8 -6.22 -9.98 -1.93
CA GLN A 8 -5.48 -10.75 -2.94
C GLN A 8 -4.04 -10.27 -3.17
N PHE A 9 -3.78 -8.96 -3.05
CA PHE A 9 -2.47 -8.36 -3.33
C PHE A 9 -1.62 -8.12 -2.09
N GLY A 10 -2.11 -8.42 -0.88
CA GLY A 10 -1.36 -8.22 0.36
C GLY A 10 -2.21 -7.66 1.52
N ILE A 11 -1.52 -7.08 2.51
CA ILE A 11 -2.13 -6.59 3.76
C ILE A 11 -2.27 -5.07 3.76
N VAL A 12 -3.24 -4.57 4.54
CA VAL A 12 -3.40 -3.16 4.85
C VAL A 12 -3.20 -2.95 6.34
N GLN A 13 -2.34 -2.02 6.69
CA GLN A 13 -2.02 -1.68 8.08
C GLN A 13 -2.32 -0.22 8.37
N LEU A 14 -2.72 0.07 9.59
CA LEU A 14 -2.80 1.43 10.12
C LEU A 14 -1.40 1.89 10.57
N GLY A 15 -1.00 3.07 10.09
CA GLY A 15 0.28 3.69 10.39
C GLY A 15 0.21 5.21 10.62
N LYS A 16 1.39 5.80 10.85
CA LYS A 16 1.59 7.25 10.91
C LYS A 16 2.72 7.67 9.96
N TRP A 17 2.44 8.55 9.02
CA TRP A 17 3.45 9.18 8.17
C TRP A 17 4.06 10.38 8.89
N ARG A 18 5.40 10.44 8.91
CA ARG A 18 6.19 11.47 9.63
C ARG A 18 5.75 11.64 11.09
N ALA A 19 5.31 10.56 11.75
CA ALA A 19 4.77 10.53 13.12
C ALA A 19 3.52 11.39 13.40
N LEU A 20 3.02 12.16 12.43
CA LEU A 20 1.95 13.14 12.61
C LEU A 20 0.66 12.72 11.90
N VAL A 21 0.76 12.26 10.66
CA VAL A 21 -0.42 12.03 9.80
C VAL A 21 -0.83 10.57 9.88
N LYS A 22 -2.07 10.30 10.30
CA LYS A 22 -2.63 8.94 10.33
C LYS A 22 -2.91 8.47 8.90
N VAL A 23 -2.37 7.31 8.52
CA VAL A 23 -2.46 6.78 7.14
C VAL A 23 -2.79 5.29 7.14
N ALA A 24 -3.37 4.80 6.05
CA ALA A 24 -3.41 3.39 5.72
C ALA A 24 -2.22 3.05 4.82
N ILE A 25 -1.54 1.95 5.10
CA ILE A 25 -0.37 1.47 4.36
C ILE A 25 -0.75 0.13 3.75
N LYS A 26 -0.86 0.06 2.43
CA LYS A 26 -1.09 -1.18 1.69
C LYS A 26 0.26 -1.76 1.28
N ALA A 27 0.63 -2.88 1.89
CA ALA A 27 1.81 -3.64 1.51
C ALA A 27 1.43 -4.60 0.38
N ILE A 28 2.17 -4.54 -0.72
CA ILE A 28 1.95 -5.39 -1.88
C ILE A 28 2.89 -6.60 -1.78
N ASN A 29 2.35 -7.80 -2.01
CA ASN A 29 3.14 -9.03 -2.05
C ASN A 29 4.09 -9.01 -3.26
N GLU A 30 5.31 -9.53 -3.08
CA GLU A 30 6.26 -9.69 -4.17
C GLU A 30 5.68 -10.56 -5.30
N GLY A 31 5.88 -10.15 -6.55
CA GLY A 31 5.35 -10.82 -7.74
C GLY A 31 3.84 -10.65 -7.97
N ALA A 32 3.11 -9.93 -7.11
CA ALA A 32 1.68 -9.66 -7.31
C ALA A 32 1.40 -8.70 -8.48
N MET A 33 2.41 -7.90 -8.88
CA MET A 33 2.37 -6.96 -10.00
C MET A 33 3.79 -6.66 -10.48
N SER A 34 3.89 -6.17 -11.72
CA SER A 34 5.09 -5.52 -12.25
C SER A 34 5.33 -4.20 -11.50
N GLU A 35 6.55 -3.97 -11.04
CA GLU A 35 6.89 -2.74 -10.29
C GLU A 35 6.78 -1.51 -11.19
N ASP A 36 7.26 -1.60 -12.43
CA ASP A 36 7.25 -0.48 -13.38
C ASP A 36 5.81 -0.09 -13.75
N ASP A 37 4.98 -1.07 -14.11
CA ASP A 37 3.57 -0.81 -14.45
C ASP A 37 2.80 -0.26 -13.25
N PHE A 38 3.07 -0.79 -12.04
CA PHE A 38 2.45 -0.28 -10.83
C PHE A 38 2.79 1.18 -10.57
N ILE A 39 4.04 1.59 -10.76
CA ILE A 39 4.48 2.97 -10.57
C ILE A 39 3.87 3.89 -11.62
N GLU A 40 3.81 3.49 -12.90
CA GLU A 40 3.20 4.30 -13.96
C GLU A 40 1.70 4.50 -13.72
N GLU A 41 0.98 3.44 -13.37
CA GLU A 41 -0.45 3.54 -13.05
C GLU A 41 -0.68 4.36 -11.77
N ALA A 42 0.16 4.21 -10.74
CA ALA A 42 0.04 4.98 -9.51
C ALA A 42 0.20 6.50 -9.74
N LYS A 43 0.95 6.93 -10.76
CA LYS A 43 1.09 8.36 -11.11
C LYS A 43 -0.21 8.96 -11.67
N VAL A 44 -1.10 8.15 -12.24
CA VAL A 44 -2.37 8.62 -12.82
C VAL A 44 -3.57 8.44 -11.89
N MET A 45 -3.41 7.73 -10.77
CA MET A 45 -4.44 7.60 -9.74
C MET A 45 -4.63 8.91 -8.96
N MET A 46 -5.88 9.37 -8.83
CA MET A 46 -6.29 10.54 -8.02
C MET A 46 -6.59 10.19 -6.57
#